data_AF-A0A1Z1W8J0-F1
#
_entry.id   AF-A0A1Z1W8J0-F1
#
_cell.length_a   1.000
_cell.length_b   1.000
_cell.length_c   1.000
_cell.angle_alpha   90.00
_cell.angle_beta   90.00
_cell.angle_gamma   90.00
#
_symmetry.space_group_name_H-M   'P 1'
#
loop_
_entity.id
_entity.type
_entity.pdbx_description
1 polymer ?
#
loop_
_entity_poly.entity_id
_entity_poly.type
_entity_poly.pdbx_seq_one_letter_code
_entity_poly.pdbx_strand_id
1 'polypeptide(L)'
;MAVPRVRTGPVVIQPLKRRRCVECRGGPLSLLVYEGGQPRCLDCADLGHLVYLPRGDTALTRRAREGSGLAAVVVRFNRRKSRYERQGVLVEEAALVRAEERCLADADARARRRARDGARRAGEDVRFVGEFAAEIRRLFPGCPPDRARAIAAHAGARGSGRVGRSAAGRALTPRAVTAAVIAAVRHTDTEYDALLMRGVPRGEARRAIAGVLEERLQGWRVAGTGAGEDGPEWGAGA
;
A
#
# COMPACT_ATOMS: atom_id res chain seq x y z
N MET A 1 10.74 -32.28 -13.78
CA MET A 1 10.47 -31.00 -13.10
C MET A 1 9.30 -30.32 -13.80
N ALA A 2 8.12 -30.28 -13.17
CA ALA A 2 6.89 -29.80 -13.79
C ALA A 2 6.94 -28.28 -13.94
N VAL A 3 6.96 -27.79 -15.18
CA VAL A 3 6.78 -26.38 -15.49
C VAL A 3 5.39 -25.97 -15.01
N PRO A 4 5.23 -24.98 -14.11
CA PRO A 4 3.92 -24.54 -13.69
C PRO A 4 3.21 -23.95 -14.90
N ARG A 5 2.19 -24.66 -15.43
CA ARG A 5 1.29 -24.11 -16.44
C ARG A 5 0.60 -22.91 -15.81
N VAL A 6 1.00 -21.70 -16.17
CA VAL A 6 0.22 -20.50 -15.90
C VAL A 6 -1.05 -20.64 -16.74
N ARG A 7 -2.07 -21.30 -16.19
CA ARG A 7 -3.39 -21.42 -16.81
C ARG A 7 -4.00 -20.02 -16.83
N THR A 8 -3.82 -19.29 -17.93
CA THR A 8 -4.71 -18.17 -18.28
C THR A 8 -6.06 -18.78 -18.62
N GLY A 9 -6.87 -19.04 -17.57
CA GLY A 9 -8.25 -19.50 -17.72
C GLY A 9 -9.15 -18.42 -18.32
N PRO A 10 -10.40 -18.77 -18.67
CA PRO A 10 -11.35 -17.84 -19.27
C PRO A 10 -11.56 -16.59 -18.41
N VAL A 11 -11.76 -15.45 -19.08
CA VAL A 11 -12.04 -14.15 -18.45
C VAL A 11 -13.47 -13.76 -18.75
N VAL A 12 -14.24 -13.53 -17.68
CA VAL A 12 -15.64 -13.12 -17.73
C VAL A 12 -15.72 -11.65 -17.36
N ILE A 13 -16.52 -10.88 -18.07
CA ILE A 13 -16.65 -9.44 -17.90
C ILE A 13 -18.04 -9.12 -17.35
N GLN A 14 -18.06 -8.29 -16.29
CA GLN A 14 -19.25 -7.53 -15.90
C GLN A 14 -19.35 -6.28 -16.78
N PRO A 15 -20.28 -6.22 -17.75
CA PRO A 15 -20.34 -5.12 -18.70
C PRO A 15 -20.87 -3.85 -18.03
N LEU A 16 -20.35 -2.70 -18.45
CA LEU A 16 -20.87 -1.39 -18.02
C LEU A 16 -22.09 -0.93 -18.81
N LYS A 17 -22.31 -1.50 -20.00
CA LYS A 17 -23.43 -1.20 -20.90
C LYS A 17 -24.26 -2.45 -21.09
N ARG A 18 -25.54 -2.29 -21.43
CA ARG A 18 -26.41 -3.42 -21.79
C ARG A 18 -25.83 -4.14 -23.01
N ARG A 19 -25.69 -5.47 -22.90
CA ARG A 19 -25.22 -6.37 -23.97
C ARG A 19 -26.17 -7.55 -24.06
N ARG A 20 -26.30 -8.12 -25.25
CA ARG A 20 -27.04 -9.36 -25.51
C ARG A 20 -26.07 -10.41 -26.05
N CYS A 21 -26.36 -11.67 -25.79
CA CYS A 21 -25.64 -12.79 -26.38
C CYS A 21 -25.84 -12.78 -27.90
N VAL A 22 -24.78 -12.99 -28.68
CA VAL A 22 -24.89 -13.08 -30.13
C VAL A 22 -25.57 -14.38 -30.58
N GLU A 23 -25.53 -15.43 -29.76
CA GLU A 23 -26.07 -16.76 -30.07
C GLU A 23 -27.57 -16.86 -29.79
N CYS A 24 -27.92 -16.87 -28.50
CA CYS A 24 -29.29 -17.07 -28.04
C CYS A 24 -30.10 -15.77 -28.00
N ARG A 25 -29.48 -14.63 -28.33
CA ARG A 25 -30.08 -13.27 -28.25
C ARG A 25 -30.55 -12.84 -26.86
N GLY A 26 -30.27 -13.66 -25.83
CA GLY A 26 -30.60 -13.42 -24.43
C GLY A 26 -29.88 -12.20 -23.85
N GLY A 27 -30.53 -11.53 -22.90
CA GLY A 27 -29.97 -10.38 -22.20
C GLY A 27 -31.04 -9.43 -21.65
N PRO A 28 -30.63 -8.37 -20.93
CA PRO A 28 -29.25 -7.88 -20.78
C PRO A 28 -28.36 -8.80 -19.94
N LEU A 29 -27.13 -9.05 -20.40
CA LEU A 29 -26.16 -9.89 -19.71
C LEU A 29 -25.53 -9.17 -18.50
N SER A 30 -25.58 -9.81 -17.34
CA SER A 30 -24.86 -9.38 -16.12
C SER A 30 -23.39 -9.84 -16.11
N LEU A 31 -23.11 -10.95 -16.78
CA LEU A 31 -21.81 -11.54 -17.03
C LEU A 31 -21.74 -12.02 -18.47
N LEU A 32 -20.62 -11.77 -19.15
CA LEU A 32 -20.40 -12.21 -20.52
C LEU A 32 -18.95 -12.63 -20.75
N VAL A 33 -18.75 -13.46 -21.77
CA VAL A 33 -17.42 -13.79 -22.32
C VAL A 33 -17.34 -13.21 -23.73
N TYR A 34 -16.14 -12.78 -24.13
CA TYR A 34 -15.88 -12.46 -25.53
C TYR A 34 -15.19 -13.65 -26.20
N GLU A 35 -15.88 -14.22 -27.19
CA GLU A 35 -15.34 -15.27 -28.05
C GLU A 35 -15.40 -14.78 -29.50
N GLY A 36 -14.27 -14.83 -30.20
CA GLY A 36 -14.17 -14.24 -31.55
C GLY A 36 -14.54 -12.74 -31.60
N GLY A 37 -14.33 -12.00 -30.49
CA GLY A 37 -14.72 -10.59 -30.39
C GLY A 37 -16.22 -10.34 -30.19
N GLN A 38 -17.04 -11.40 -30.09
CA GLN A 38 -18.48 -11.28 -29.90
C GLN A 38 -18.90 -11.67 -28.48
N PRO A 39 -19.92 -11.01 -27.89
CA PRO A 39 -20.39 -11.32 -26.55
C PRO A 39 -21.24 -12.60 -26.53
N ARG A 40 -20.87 -13.55 -25.66
CA ARG A 40 -21.65 -14.76 -25.33
C ARG A 40 -22.14 -14.69 -23.87
N CYS A 41 -23.32 -15.22 -23.59
CA CYS A 41 -23.76 -15.46 -22.21
C CYS A 41 -22.96 -16.63 -21.60
N LEU A 42 -23.09 -16.86 -20.30
CA LEU A 42 -22.38 -17.95 -19.64
C LEU A 42 -22.81 -19.32 -20.17
N ASP A 43 -24.09 -19.53 -20.46
CA ASP A 43 -24.59 -20.81 -20.96
C ASP A 43 -24.03 -21.14 -22.35
N CYS A 44 -24.09 -20.18 -23.29
CA CYS A 44 -23.53 -20.33 -24.64
C CYS A 44 -21.99 -20.42 -24.65
N ALA A 45 -21.32 -20.07 -23.56
CA ALA A 45 -19.87 -20.20 -23.41
C ALA A 45 -19.49 -21.42 -22.55
N ASP A 46 -20.42 -22.34 -22.28
CA ASP A 46 -20.23 -23.53 -21.43
C ASP A 46 -19.76 -23.22 -19.99
N LEU A 47 -20.05 -22.02 -19.48
CA LEU A 47 -19.75 -21.58 -18.11
C LEU A 47 -21.00 -21.44 -17.23
N GLY A 48 -22.20 -21.73 -17.77
CA GLY A 48 -23.48 -21.56 -17.08
C GLY A 48 -23.64 -22.41 -15.82
N HIS A 49 -22.93 -23.54 -15.74
CA HIS A 49 -22.92 -24.44 -14.58
C HIS A 49 -22.02 -23.97 -13.43
N LEU A 50 -21.26 -22.88 -13.61
CA LEU A 50 -20.37 -22.35 -12.58
C LEU A 50 -21.08 -21.32 -11.70
N VAL A 51 -20.78 -21.35 -10.41
CA VAL A 51 -21.30 -20.41 -9.43
C VAL A 51 -20.36 -19.22 -9.26
N TYR A 52 -20.93 -18.03 -9.13
CA TYR A 52 -20.18 -16.80 -8.92
C TYR A 52 -19.82 -16.57 -7.47
N LEU A 53 -18.51 -16.64 -7.19
CA LEU A 53 -17.92 -16.27 -5.91
C LEU A 53 -17.36 -14.83 -5.98
N PRO A 54 -17.96 -13.86 -5.27
CA PRO A 54 -17.43 -12.50 -5.22
C PRO A 54 -16.05 -12.43 -4.55
N ARG A 55 -15.29 -11.38 -4.85
CA ARG A 55 -14.05 -11.06 -4.14
C ARG A 55 -14.33 -10.73 -2.66
N GLY A 56 -13.38 -11.03 -1.78
CA GLY A 56 -13.45 -10.63 -0.37
C GLY A 56 -12.56 -11.52 0.48
N ASP A 57 -12.93 -12.79 0.61
CA ASP A 57 -12.10 -13.78 1.28
C ASP A 57 -11.08 -14.38 0.30
N THR A 58 -9.82 -13.96 0.45
CA THR A 58 -8.70 -14.47 -0.35
C THR A 58 -8.46 -15.97 -0.15
N ALA A 59 -8.67 -16.50 1.05
CA ALA A 59 -8.51 -17.93 1.31
C ALA A 59 -9.60 -18.73 0.60
N LEU A 60 -10.86 -18.30 0.71
CA LEU A 60 -12.00 -18.95 0.06
C LEU A 60 -11.87 -18.90 -1.47
N THR A 61 -11.65 -17.72 -2.03
CA THR A 61 -11.53 -17.54 -3.50
C THR A 61 -10.35 -18.29 -4.10
N ARG A 62 -9.23 -18.40 -3.36
CA ARG A 62 -8.09 -19.22 -3.78
C ARG A 62 -8.42 -20.72 -3.73
N ARG A 63 -8.98 -21.20 -2.62
CA ARG A 63 -9.31 -22.61 -2.39
C ARG A 63 -10.40 -23.15 -3.31
N ALA A 64 -11.43 -22.34 -3.57
CA ALA A 64 -12.51 -22.71 -4.49
C ALA A 64 -11.97 -22.82 -5.92
N ARG A 65 -11.12 -21.86 -6.34
CA ARG A 65 -10.47 -21.89 -7.65
C ARG A 65 -9.50 -23.08 -7.80
N GLU A 66 -8.69 -23.36 -6.78
CA GLU A 66 -7.76 -24.51 -6.78
C GLU A 66 -8.51 -25.85 -6.81
N GLY A 67 -9.68 -25.92 -6.18
CA GLY A 67 -10.48 -27.15 -6.09
C GLY A 67 -11.48 -27.37 -7.22
N SER A 68 -11.56 -26.43 -8.19
CA SER A 68 -12.44 -26.54 -9.36
C SER A 68 -11.70 -27.08 -10.57
N GLY A 69 -12.33 -27.97 -11.34
CA GLY A 69 -11.85 -28.41 -12.65
C GLY A 69 -11.88 -27.28 -13.68
N LEU A 70 -12.98 -26.53 -13.71
CA LEU A 70 -13.18 -25.33 -14.53
C LEU A 70 -13.39 -24.10 -13.65
N ALA A 71 -12.72 -23.00 -14.00
CA ALA A 71 -12.89 -21.71 -13.31
C ALA A 71 -12.60 -20.52 -14.24
N ALA A 72 -13.34 -19.43 -14.04
CA ALA A 72 -13.18 -18.20 -14.82
C ALA A 72 -12.97 -16.99 -13.90
N VAL A 73 -12.09 -16.06 -14.28
CA VAL A 73 -11.90 -14.81 -13.51
C VAL A 73 -12.93 -13.78 -13.94
N VAL A 74 -13.67 -13.22 -12.99
CA VAL A 74 -14.62 -12.15 -13.28
C VAL A 74 -13.96 -10.79 -13.08
N VAL A 75 -14.04 -9.94 -14.10
CA VAL A 75 -13.48 -8.57 -14.09
C VAL A 75 -14.54 -7.53 -14.43
N ARG A 76 -14.30 -6.30 -14.00
CA ARG A 76 -15.12 -5.14 -14.36
C ARG A 76 -14.22 -3.96 -14.64
N PHE A 77 -14.56 -3.18 -15.67
CA PHE A 77 -13.82 -1.98 -16.00
C PHE A 77 -14.08 -0.87 -14.96
N ASN A 78 -13.02 -0.38 -14.32
CA ASN A 78 -13.06 0.77 -13.44
C ASN A 78 -12.76 2.04 -14.25
N ARG A 79 -13.80 2.84 -14.51
CA ARG A 79 -13.69 4.08 -15.31
C ARG A 79 -12.72 5.10 -14.69
N ARG A 80 -12.69 5.21 -13.36
CA ARG A 80 -11.84 6.19 -12.66
C ARG A 80 -10.36 5.86 -12.78
N LYS A 81 -10.02 4.57 -12.87
CA LYS A 81 -8.63 4.09 -12.94
C LYS A 81 -8.23 3.58 -14.34
N SER A 82 -9.13 3.73 -15.32
CA SER A 82 -8.95 3.28 -16.71
C SER A 82 -8.39 1.86 -16.84
N ARG A 83 -8.87 0.91 -16.03
CA ARG A 83 -8.38 -0.47 -16.02
C ARG A 83 -9.43 -1.47 -15.56
N TYR A 84 -9.27 -2.73 -15.95
CA TYR A 84 -10.07 -3.83 -15.41
C TYR A 84 -9.62 -4.17 -13.98
N GLU A 85 -10.59 -4.32 -13.08
CA GLU A 85 -10.38 -4.79 -11.72
C GLU A 85 -11.10 -6.13 -11.54
N ARG A 86 -10.43 -7.09 -10.89
CA ARG A 86 -11.01 -8.37 -10.52
C ARG A 86 -12.17 -8.15 -9.54
N GLN A 87 -13.31 -8.75 -9.85
CA GLN A 87 -14.54 -8.70 -9.04
C GLN A 87 -14.83 -10.02 -8.34
N GLY A 88 -14.28 -11.13 -8.83
CA GLY A 88 -14.53 -12.44 -8.27
C GLY A 88 -14.06 -13.54 -9.20
N VAL A 89 -14.69 -14.70 -9.07
CA VAL A 89 -14.32 -15.92 -9.78
C VAL A 89 -15.58 -16.78 -9.96
N LEU A 90 -15.76 -17.39 -11.12
CA LEU A 90 -16.69 -18.48 -11.35
C LEU A 90 -15.99 -19.80 -11.05
N VAL A 91 -16.62 -20.67 -10.27
CA VAL A 91 -16.10 -21.97 -9.79
C VAL A 91 -17.19 -23.02 -9.81
N GLU A 92 -16.82 -24.29 -9.75
CA GLU A 92 -17.78 -25.37 -9.56
C GLU A 92 -18.39 -25.31 -8.15
N GLU A 93 -19.69 -25.56 -8.03
CA GLU A 93 -20.39 -25.54 -6.75
C GLU A 93 -19.78 -26.50 -5.73
N ALA A 94 -19.50 -27.73 -6.14
CA ALA A 94 -18.86 -28.72 -5.27
C ALA A 94 -17.47 -28.27 -4.79
N ALA A 95 -16.73 -27.51 -5.60
CA ALA A 95 -15.44 -26.96 -5.20
C ALA A 95 -15.58 -25.79 -4.21
N LEU A 96 -16.63 -24.97 -4.36
CA LEU A 96 -16.98 -23.92 -3.41
C LEU A 96 -17.33 -24.51 -2.05
N VAL A 97 -18.24 -25.47 -1.97
CA VAL A 97 -18.65 -26.13 -0.71
C VAL A 97 -17.44 -26.70 0.04
N ARG A 98 -16.61 -27.50 -0.65
CA ARG A 98 -15.37 -28.04 -0.06
C ARG A 98 -14.42 -26.93 0.41
N ALA A 99 -14.39 -25.79 -0.28
CA ALA A 99 -13.53 -24.66 0.11
C ALA A 99 -14.07 -23.95 1.35
N GLU A 100 -15.39 -23.81 1.50
CA GLU A 100 -16.06 -23.24 2.66
C GLU A 100 -15.83 -24.10 3.90
N GLU A 101 -16.01 -25.42 3.81
CA GLU A 101 -15.73 -26.36 4.90
C GLU A 101 -14.28 -26.24 5.39
N ARG A 102 -13.31 -26.24 4.47
CA ARG A 102 -11.89 -26.05 4.81
C ARG A 102 -11.63 -24.68 5.44
N CYS A 103 -12.30 -23.63 4.96
CA CYS A 103 -12.18 -22.28 5.51
C CYS A 103 -12.73 -22.19 6.93
N LEU A 104 -13.86 -22.84 7.20
CA LEU A 104 -14.44 -22.91 8.53
C LEU A 104 -13.52 -23.69 9.49
N ALA A 105 -13.03 -24.86 9.06
CA ALA A 105 -12.19 -25.73 9.85
C ALA A 105 -10.88 -25.07 10.32
N ASP A 106 -10.31 -24.13 9.55
CA ASP A 106 -9.06 -23.47 9.90
C ASP A 106 -9.17 -21.97 10.22
N ALA A 107 -10.40 -21.46 10.39
CA ALA A 107 -10.68 -20.04 10.64
C ALA A 107 -9.92 -19.50 11.86
N ASP A 108 -10.00 -20.19 12.99
CA ASP A 108 -9.36 -19.79 14.24
C ASP A 108 -7.85 -19.85 14.16
N ALA A 109 -7.30 -20.91 13.57
CA ALA A 109 -5.88 -21.05 13.37
C ALA A 109 -5.32 -19.91 12.50
N ARG A 110 -6.05 -19.53 11.44
CA ARG A 110 -5.70 -18.36 10.60
C ARG A 110 -5.83 -17.05 11.37
N ALA A 111 -6.89 -16.87 12.18
CA ALA A 111 -7.08 -15.68 12.99
C ALA A 111 -5.93 -15.48 14.00
N ARG A 112 -5.57 -16.54 14.74
CA ARG A 112 -4.45 -16.52 15.68
C ARG A 112 -3.11 -16.25 15.01
N ARG A 113 -2.87 -16.84 13.82
CA ARG A 113 -1.67 -16.52 13.02
C ARG A 113 -1.63 -15.04 12.61
N ARG A 114 -2.75 -14.50 12.10
CA ARG A 114 -2.85 -13.08 11.74
C ARG A 114 -2.60 -12.15 12.92
N ALA A 115 -3.15 -12.48 14.10
CA ALA A 115 -2.94 -11.71 15.32
C ALA A 115 -1.47 -11.72 15.75
N ARG A 116 -0.83 -12.90 15.81
CA ARG A 116 0.61 -13.02 16.15
C ARG A 116 1.49 -12.27 15.16
N ASP A 117 1.23 -12.42 13.86
CA ASP A 117 1.96 -11.69 12.84
C ASP A 117 1.73 -10.17 12.93
N GLY A 118 0.51 -9.74 13.29
CA GLY A 118 0.20 -8.34 13.57
C GLY A 118 1.02 -7.80 14.73
N ALA A 119 1.06 -8.51 15.86
CA ALA A 119 1.84 -8.15 17.03
C ALA A 119 3.35 -8.11 16.73
N ARG A 120 3.88 -9.14 16.05
CA ARG A 120 5.29 -9.17 15.62
C ARG A 120 5.63 -7.98 14.73
N ARG A 121 4.78 -7.68 13.75
CA ARG A 121 4.94 -6.52 12.86
C ARG A 121 4.84 -5.18 13.57
N ALA A 122 4.04 -5.07 14.63
CA ALA A 122 3.98 -3.86 15.44
C ALA A 122 5.27 -3.68 16.25
N GLY A 123 5.79 -4.76 16.84
CA GLY A 123 7.08 -4.75 17.53
C GLY A 123 8.25 -4.39 16.60
N GLU A 124 8.30 -4.96 15.39
CA GLU A 124 9.29 -4.61 14.36
C GLU A 124 9.23 -3.12 13.99
N ASP A 125 8.04 -2.53 13.89
CA ASP A 125 7.89 -1.11 13.57
C ASP A 125 8.39 -0.21 14.70
N VAL A 126 8.10 -0.55 15.97
CA VAL A 126 8.61 0.19 17.12
C VAL A 126 10.14 0.17 17.16
N ARG A 127 10.75 -1.01 16.96
CA ARG A 127 12.22 -1.15 16.91
C ARG A 127 12.82 -0.34 15.78
N PHE A 128 12.26 -0.46 14.57
CA PHE A 128 12.71 0.30 13.41
C PHE A 128 12.66 1.82 13.67
N VAL A 129 11.56 2.32 14.23
CA VAL A 129 11.44 3.75 14.57
C VAL A 129 12.48 4.17 15.61
N GLY A 130 12.73 3.34 16.61
CA GLY A 130 13.76 3.59 17.63
C GLY A 130 15.17 3.67 17.03
N GLU A 131 15.56 2.67 16.25
CA GLU A 131 16.88 2.59 15.59
C GLU A 131 17.07 3.73 14.57
N PHE A 132 16.05 4.02 13.75
CA PHE A 132 16.11 5.11 12.79
C PHE A 132 16.22 6.46 13.49
N ALA A 133 15.48 6.70 14.57
CA ALA A 133 15.58 7.93 15.35
C ALA A 133 16.95 8.06 16.03
N ALA A 134 17.54 6.97 16.50
CA ALA A 134 18.90 6.97 17.04
C ALA A 134 19.93 7.34 15.96
N GLU A 135 19.80 6.79 14.75
CA GLU A 135 20.69 7.10 13.63
C GLU A 135 20.53 8.55 13.15
N ILE A 136 19.30 9.11 13.15
CA ILE A 136 19.10 10.55 12.92
C ILE A 136 19.89 11.36 13.96
N ARG A 137 19.75 11.06 15.26
CA ARG A 137 20.46 11.80 16.31
C ARG A 137 21.99 11.64 16.21
N ARG A 138 22.47 10.52 15.68
CA ARG A 138 23.91 10.31 15.43
C ARG A 138 24.42 11.19 14.29
N LEU A 139 23.66 11.33 13.20
CA LEU A 139 24.02 12.12 12.02
C LEU A 139 23.70 13.63 12.18
N PHE A 140 22.74 13.94 13.03
CA PHE A 140 22.18 15.27 13.29
C PHE A 140 22.02 15.48 14.81
N PRO A 141 23.12 15.68 15.55
CA PRO A 141 23.09 15.78 17.02
C PRO A 141 22.26 16.95 17.56
N GLY A 142 22.09 18.03 16.80
CA GLY A 142 21.23 19.16 17.17
C GLY A 142 19.73 18.94 16.89
N CYS A 143 19.34 17.78 16.31
CA CYS A 143 17.93 17.47 16.05
C CYS A 143 17.20 17.11 17.36
N PRO A 144 16.08 17.77 17.71
CA PRO A 144 15.32 17.45 18.91
C PRO A 144 14.87 15.98 18.93
N PRO A 145 14.90 15.27 20.08
CA PRO A 145 14.55 13.85 20.16
C PRO A 145 13.16 13.53 19.60
N ASP A 146 12.17 14.37 19.89
CA ASP A 146 10.79 14.18 19.41
C ASP A 146 10.68 14.39 17.89
N ARG A 147 11.48 15.32 17.35
CA ARG A 147 11.57 15.55 15.91
C ARG A 147 12.19 14.35 15.19
N ALA A 148 13.28 13.81 15.71
CA ALA A 148 13.90 12.60 15.18
C ALA A 148 12.93 11.40 15.20
N ARG A 149 12.17 11.23 16.30
CA ARG A 149 11.13 10.19 16.41
C ARG A 149 10.00 10.40 15.39
N ALA A 150 9.53 11.63 15.19
CA ALA A 150 8.49 11.94 14.22
C ALA A 150 8.94 11.64 12.78
N ILE A 151 10.18 12.00 12.42
CA ILE A 151 10.77 11.70 11.11
C ILE A 151 10.89 10.19 10.90
N ALA A 152 11.39 9.47 11.90
CA ALA A 152 11.52 8.01 11.87
C ALA A 152 10.17 7.31 11.71
N ALA A 153 9.16 7.71 12.49
CA ALA A 153 7.79 7.20 12.39
C ALA A 153 7.19 7.44 10.99
N HIS A 154 7.39 8.65 10.46
CA HIS A 154 6.93 9.00 9.12
C HIS A 154 7.65 8.18 8.03
N ALA A 155 8.96 7.99 8.15
CA ALA A 155 9.75 7.19 7.20
C ALA A 155 9.39 5.70 7.24
N GLY A 156 8.98 5.17 8.40
CA GLY A 156 8.59 3.78 8.63
C GLY A 156 7.13 3.41 8.29
N ALA A 157 6.27 4.40 8.06
CA ALA A 157 4.84 4.21 7.84
C ALA A 157 4.54 3.27 6.64
N ARG A 158 3.78 2.19 6.90
CA ARG A 158 3.44 1.14 5.92
C ARG A 158 2.54 1.65 4.78
N GLY A 159 2.60 0.98 3.62
CA GLY A 159 1.65 1.15 2.51
C GLY A 159 1.84 2.38 1.62
N SER A 160 2.86 3.20 1.87
CA SER A 160 3.07 4.49 1.18
C SER A 160 4.27 4.55 0.23
N GLY A 161 5.07 3.47 0.13
CA GLY A 161 6.29 3.46 -0.70
C GLY A 161 7.46 4.28 -0.14
N ARG A 162 7.45 4.62 1.16
CA ARG A 162 8.45 5.47 1.82
C ARG A 162 9.79 4.76 2.07
N VAL A 163 10.83 5.58 2.27
CA VAL A 163 12.25 5.21 2.35
C VAL A 163 12.52 4.06 3.33
N GLY A 164 11.82 3.99 4.47
CA GLY A 164 12.09 3.01 5.54
C GLY A 164 11.94 1.54 5.16
N ARG A 165 11.32 1.21 4.01
CA ARG A 165 11.26 -0.17 3.49
C ARG A 165 12.00 -0.38 2.17
N SER A 166 12.80 0.57 1.73
CA SER A 166 13.86 0.30 0.74
C SER A 166 14.97 -0.54 1.40
N ALA A 167 15.80 -1.22 0.61
CA ALA A 167 16.95 -1.95 1.17
C ALA A 167 17.88 -1.01 1.96
N ALA A 168 18.15 0.17 1.41
CA ALA A 168 18.96 1.21 2.05
C ALA A 168 18.30 1.78 3.32
N GLY A 169 16.98 1.95 3.33
CA GLY A 169 16.26 2.41 4.52
C GLY A 169 16.17 1.35 5.62
N ARG A 170 16.08 0.05 5.28
CA ARG A 170 16.18 -1.04 6.27
C ARG A 170 17.59 -1.19 6.83
N ALA A 171 18.60 -0.96 6.01
CA ALA A 171 20.00 -0.94 6.45
C ALA A 171 20.40 0.37 7.15
N LEU A 172 19.46 1.30 7.34
CA LEU A 172 19.68 2.60 7.98
C LEU A 172 20.91 3.33 7.41
N THR A 173 21.12 3.25 6.10
CA THR A 173 22.33 3.85 5.52
C THR A 173 22.32 5.37 5.74
N PRO A 174 23.49 6.00 5.99
CA PRO A 174 23.54 7.44 6.24
C PRO A 174 22.88 8.27 5.14
N ARG A 175 22.98 7.85 3.87
CA ARG A 175 22.32 8.49 2.73
C ARG A 175 20.80 8.38 2.80
N ALA A 176 20.25 7.22 3.18
CA ALA A 176 18.81 7.03 3.29
C ALA A 176 18.22 7.81 4.46
N VAL A 177 18.91 7.82 5.61
CA VAL A 177 18.51 8.58 6.80
C VAL A 177 18.54 10.08 6.50
N THR A 178 19.62 10.58 5.91
CA THR A 178 19.75 11.98 5.49
C THR A 178 18.65 12.39 4.50
N ALA A 179 18.34 11.53 3.52
CA ALA A 179 17.26 11.81 2.57
C ALA A 179 15.88 11.92 3.25
N ALA A 180 15.62 11.11 4.28
CA ALA A 180 14.39 11.17 5.06
C ALA A 180 14.31 12.48 5.88
N VAL A 181 15.42 12.90 6.49
CA VAL A 181 15.51 14.17 7.23
C VAL A 181 15.29 15.35 6.28
N ILE A 182 15.98 15.39 5.13
CA ILE A 182 15.80 16.42 4.09
C ILE A 182 14.34 16.51 3.66
N ALA A 183 13.69 15.37 3.42
CA ALA A 183 12.29 15.34 3.04
C ALA A 183 11.39 15.92 4.15
N ALA A 184 11.63 15.56 5.42
CA ALA A 184 10.84 16.08 6.53
C ALA A 184 11.02 17.59 6.72
N VAL A 185 12.25 18.08 6.67
CA VAL A 185 12.56 19.52 6.79
C VAL A 185 11.91 20.30 5.66
N ARG A 186 12.04 19.82 4.42
CA ARG A 186 11.38 20.42 3.26
C ARG A 186 9.88 20.60 3.47
N HIS A 187 9.18 19.58 3.94
CA HIS A 187 7.72 19.61 4.02
C HIS A 187 7.18 20.30 5.28
N THR A 188 7.95 20.39 6.36
CA THR A 188 7.44 20.95 7.63
C THR A 188 8.06 22.29 7.98
N ASP A 189 9.32 22.49 7.63
CA ASP A 189 10.14 23.60 8.13
C ASP A 189 10.41 24.64 7.02
N THR A 190 9.77 24.50 5.84
CA THR A 190 9.89 25.44 4.73
C THR A 190 8.52 25.67 4.05
N GLU A 191 8.42 26.72 3.23
CA GLU A 191 7.21 27.03 2.45
C GLU A 191 6.96 26.09 1.25
N TYR A 192 7.65 24.96 1.17
CA TYR A 192 7.59 24.05 0.02
C TYR A 192 6.16 23.68 -0.36
N ASP A 193 5.35 23.27 0.62
CA ASP A 193 3.97 22.83 0.37
C ASP A 193 3.10 24.00 -0.09
N ALA A 194 3.30 25.20 0.45
CA ALA A 194 2.60 26.41 0.01
C ALA A 194 2.96 26.77 -1.44
N LEU A 195 4.23 26.66 -1.83
CA LEU A 195 4.68 26.86 -3.22
C LEU A 195 4.02 25.87 -4.18
N LEU A 196 3.93 24.59 -3.80
CA LEU A 196 3.25 23.58 -4.61
C LEU A 196 1.75 23.86 -4.76
N MET A 197 1.09 24.31 -3.69
CA MET A 197 -0.32 24.69 -3.73
C MET A 197 -0.59 25.93 -4.60
N ARG A 198 0.39 26.83 -4.72
CA ARG A 198 0.38 27.96 -5.67
C ARG A 198 0.71 27.54 -7.12
N GLY A 199 0.93 26.26 -7.39
CA GLY A 199 1.23 25.75 -8.73
C GLY A 199 2.68 25.87 -9.16
N VAL A 200 3.60 26.25 -8.26
CA VAL A 200 5.03 26.37 -8.58
C VAL A 200 5.60 24.98 -8.92
N PRO A 201 6.31 24.82 -10.05
CA PRO A 201 6.93 23.55 -10.40
C PRO A 201 7.90 23.04 -9.32
N ARG A 202 7.92 21.72 -9.10
CA ARG A 202 8.70 21.10 -8.01
C ARG A 202 10.19 21.46 -8.04
N GLY A 203 10.78 21.60 -9.23
CA GLY A 203 12.19 21.97 -9.39
C GLY A 203 12.46 23.39 -8.91
N GLU A 204 11.57 24.33 -9.24
CA GLU A 204 11.65 25.73 -8.81
C GLU A 204 11.39 25.86 -7.31
N ALA A 205 10.34 25.21 -6.81
CA ALA A 205 10.05 25.21 -5.37
C ALA A 205 11.22 24.65 -4.54
N ARG A 206 11.91 23.61 -5.04
CA ARG A 206 13.12 23.07 -4.38
C ARG A 206 14.29 24.04 -4.40
N ARG A 207 14.48 24.81 -5.48
CA ARG A 207 15.52 25.85 -5.55
C ARG A 207 15.22 27.01 -4.61
N ALA A 208 13.96 27.46 -4.56
CA ALA A 208 13.52 28.57 -3.72
C ALA A 208 13.77 28.31 -2.22
N ILE A 209 13.53 27.09 -1.74
CA ILE A 209 13.73 26.72 -0.33
C ILE A 209 15.17 26.28 0.00
N ALA A 210 16.07 26.19 -0.99
CA ALA A 210 17.35 25.50 -0.83
C ALA A 210 18.21 26.10 0.29
N GLY A 211 18.22 27.44 0.40
CA GLY A 211 18.93 28.16 1.47
C GLY A 211 18.39 27.83 2.86
N VAL A 212 17.07 27.96 3.05
CA VAL A 212 16.39 27.66 4.33
C VAL A 212 16.60 26.19 4.73
N LEU A 213 16.53 25.28 3.77
CA LEU A 213 16.76 23.86 3.99
C LEU A 213 18.20 23.60 4.47
N GLU A 214 19.21 24.16 3.81
CA GLU A 214 20.61 23.97 4.18
C GLU A 214 20.92 24.57 5.56
N GLU A 215 20.41 25.78 5.84
CA GLU A 215 20.55 26.44 7.14
C GLU A 215 20.00 25.57 8.29
N ARG A 216 18.79 25.04 8.12
CA ARG A 216 18.16 24.14 9.11
C ARG A 216 18.95 22.86 9.31
N LEU A 217 19.44 22.25 8.22
CA LEU A 217 20.24 21.02 8.31
C LEU A 217 21.59 21.27 9.00
N GLN A 218 22.22 22.42 8.76
CA GLN A 218 23.48 22.79 9.42
C GLN A 218 23.28 23.03 10.91
N GLY A 219 22.20 23.70 11.29
CA GLY A 219 21.83 23.86 12.70
C GLY A 219 21.65 22.52 13.43
N TRP A 220 21.22 21.46 12.73
CA TRP A 220 21.09 20.13 13.33
C TRP A 220 22.37 19.27 13.24
N ARG A 221 23.32 19.60 12.38
CA ARG A 221 24.62 18.90 12.29
C ARG A 221 25.59 19.29 13.39
N VAL A 222 25.46 20.50 13.91
CA VAL A 222 26.21 20.96 15.09
C VAL A 222 25.43 20.56 16.33
N ALA A 223 26.11 20.07 17.38
CA ALA A 223 25.45 19.86 18.66
C ALA A 223 25.00 21.22 19.18
N GLY A 224 23.69 21.42 19.28
CA GLY A 224 23.15 22.60 19.95
C GLY A 224 23.57 22.56 21.41
N THR A 225 24.55 23.38 21.78
CA THR A 225 24.68 23.88 23.14
C THR A 225 23.46 24.77 23.41
N GLY A 226 22.31 24.18 23.75
CA GLY A 226 21.29 24.91 24.49
C GLY A 226 21.87 25.14 25.89
N ALA A 227 22.29 26.35 26.28
CA ALA A 227 21.42 27.51 26.48
C ALA A 227 20.19 27.13 27.32
N GLY A 228 20.45 26.58 28.51
CA GLY A 228 19.68 26.97 29.69
C GLY A 228 20.19 28.33 30.13
N GLU A 229 19.71 29.39 29.47
CA GLU A 229 19.75 30.73 30.04
C GLU A 229 18.50 30.88 30.90
N ASP A 230 18.59 30.41 32.14
CA ASP A 230 17.86 31.05 33.23
C ASP A 230 18.36 32.51 33.26
N GLY A 231 17.47 33.42 32.87
CA GLY A 231 17.79 34.83 32.70
C GLY A 231 18.31 35.48 34.00
N PRO A 232 19.15 36.52 33.89
CA PRO A 232 19.71 37.19 35.05
C PRO A 232 18.61 37.98 35.78
N GLU A 233 18.39 37.63 37.04
CA GLU A 233 17.62 38.43 38.01
C GLU A 233 18.41 39.71 38.30
N TRP A 234 17.99 40.83 37.71
CA TRP A 234 18.54 42.15 37.98
C TRP A 234 17.89 42.75 39.22
N GLY A 235 18.60 42.73 40.34
CA GLY A 235 18.87 43.94 41.13
C GLY A 235 17.90 44.36 42.23
N ALA A 236 18.43 44.30 43.45
CA ALA A 236 17.98 44.89 44.72
C ALA A 236 17.78 46.43 44.73
N GLY A 237 17.01 46.87 45.75
CA GLY A 237 16.99 48.23 46.33
C GLY A 237 15.56 48.69 46.62
N ALA A 238 15.12 49.04 47.84
CA ALA A 238 15.77 49.39 49.10
C ALA A 238 14.84 49.07 50.29
#